data_AF-X1BVI8-F1
#
_entry.id   AF-X1BVI8-F1
#
_cell.length_a   1.000
_cell.length_b   1.000
_cell.length_c   1.000
_cell.angle_alpha   90.00
_cell.angle_beta   90.00
_cell.angle_gamma   90.00
#
_symmetry.space_group_name_H-M   'P 1'
#
loop_
_entity.id
_entity.type
_entity.pdbx_description
1 polymer ?
#
loop_
_entity_poly.entity_id
_entity_poly.type
_entity_poly.pdbx_seq_one_letter_code
_entity_poly.pdbx_strand_id
1 'polypeptide(L)'
;MTFSKDVLFRNPVNKLENNVDWAFSRERYWGTPLPIWRCQSCSHPECIGSVKELENKAGFAGLKEPLDLHRPFVDELTFDCPQCGGRMRRVAEVIDCWFDSGAMPIAQWHYPFENDSLLKDGRFPADYICEAVDQTRGWFYSLHAISTLLFNR
;
A
#
# COMPACT_ATOMS: atom_id res chain seq x y z
N MET A 1 29.16 -21.71 -33.69
CA MET A 1 28.49 -21.56 -32.36
C MET A 1 27.37 -20.56 -32.53
N THR A 2 26.17 -21.05 -32.77
CA THR A 2 24.94 -20.26 -32.87
C THR A 2 24.47 -19.93 -31.45
N PHE A 3 24.59 -18.67 -31.04
CA PHE A 3 23.94 -18.17 -29.83
C PHE A 3 22.42 -18.16 -30.10
N SER A 4 21.69 -19.06 -29.44
CA SER A 4 20.23 -19.07 -29.46
C SER A 4 19.70 -17.77 -28.86
N LYS A 5 18.80 -17.11 -29.60
CA LYS A 5 18.08 -15.89 -29.19
C LYS A 5 17.01 -16.18 -28.11
N ASP A 6 16.88 -17.43 -27.64
CA ASP A 6 15.74 -17.88 -26.83
C ASP A 6 15.92 -17.64 -25.31
N VAL A 7 17.09 -17.18 -24.86
CA VAL A 7 17.38 -17.03 -23.43
C VAL A 7 16.98 -15.66 -22.86
N LEU A 8 16.85 -14.63 -23.70
CA LEU A 8 16.63 -13.25 -23.22
C LEU A 8 15.16 -12.83 -23.04
N PHE A 9 14.19 -13.55 -23.62
CA PHE A 9 12.78 -13.14 -23.61
C PHE A 9 11.84 -14.00 -22.73
N ARG A 10 12.36 -14.93 -21.92
CA ARG A 10 11.54 -15.93 -21.20
C ARG A 10 11.05 -15.55 -19.79
N ASN A 11 11.34 -14.36 -19.26
CA ASN A 11 11.35 -14.19 -17.80
C ASN A 11 10.14 -13.55 -17.07
N PRO A 12 9.31 -12.65 -17.63
CA PRO A 12 8.21 -12.08 -16.83
C PRO A 12 6.93 -12.95 -16.82
N VAL A 13 6.51 -13.48 -17.98
CA VAL A 13 5.21 -14.17 -18.12
C VAL A 13 5.15 -15.49 -17.34
N ASN A 14 6.20 -16.31 -17.40
CA ASN A 14 6.27 -17.60 -16.68
C ASN A 14 6.19 -17.44 -15.14
N LYS A 15 6.51 -16.25 -14.60
CA LYS A 15 6.45 -15.99 -13.16
C LYS A 15 5.02 -15.69 -12.70
N LEU A 16 4.21 -15.07 -13.56
CA LEU A 16 2.80 -14.78 -13.27
C LEU A 16 1.97 -16.08 -13.23
N GLU A 17 2.32 -17.07 -14.05
CA GLU A 17 1.64 -18.37 -14.10
C GLU A 17 1.73 -19.15 -12.76
N ASN A 18 2.78 -18.91 -11.98
CA ASN A 18 2.98 -19.50 -10.65
C ASN A 18 2.97 -18.44 -9.55
N ASN A 19 2.23 -17.34 -9.74
CA ASN A 19 2.22 -16.27 -8.75
C ASN A 19 1.62 -16.76 -7.43
N VAL A 20 2.29 -16.45 -6.33
CA VAL A 20 1.82 -16.75 -4.97
C VAL A 20 1.27 -15.48 -4.34
N ASP A 21 0.44 -15.63 -3.32
CA ASP A 21 -0.09 -14.49 -2.58
C ASP A 21 1.04 -13.60 -2.06
N TRP A 22 0.88 -12.29 -2.26
CA TRP A 22 1.85 -11.32 -1.77
C TRP A 22 1.71 -11.19 -0.26
N ALA A 23 2.67 -11.74 0.48
CA ALA A 23 2.83 -11.47 1.90
C ALA A 23 3.08 -9.95 2.10
N PHE A 24 2.04 -9.22 2.51
CA PHE A 24 2.00 -7.76 2.49
C PHE A 24 2.50 -7.10 3.79
N SER A 25 2.25 -7.72 4.94
CA SER A 25 2.61 -7.19 6.25
C SER A 25 4.07 -7.51 6.62
N ARG A 26 4.69 -6.63 7.41
CA ARG A 26 6.06 -6.75 7.90
C ARG A 26 6.11 -6.40 9.38
N GLU A 27 6.84 -7.21 10.15
CA GLU A 27 7.18 -6.92 11.54
C GLU A 27 8.43 -6.03 11.59
N ARG A 28 8.26 -4.73 11.38
CA ARG A 28 9.32 -3.72 11.40
C ARG A 28 8.86 -2.45 12.10
N TYR A 29 9.82 -1.59 12.45
CA TYR A 29 9.55 -0.30 13.08
C TYR A 29 9.40 0.85 12.07
N TRP A 30 10.16 0.82 10.99
CA TRP A 30 10.18 1.88 9.96
C TRP A 30 9.54 1.39 8.66
N GLY A 31 8.57 2.15 8.17
CA GLY A 31 7.76 1.85 6.98
C GLY A 31 6.34 2.41 7.13
N THR A 32 5.58 2.42 6.05
CA THR A 32 4.18 2.89 6.07
C THR A 32 3.36 1.99 7.00
N PRO A 33 2.75 2.54 8.07
CA PRO A 33 1.98 1.73 9.01
C PRO A 33 0.73 1.13 8.34
N LEU A 34 0.46 -0.15 8.59
CA LEU A 34 -0.73 -0.82 8.06
C LEU A 34 -1.99 -0.19 8.70
N PRO A 35 -2.93 0.38 7.92
CA PRO A 35 -4.02 1.21 8.46
C PRO A 35 -5.21 0.36 8.91
N ILE A 36 -4.94 -0.73 9.64
CA ILE A 36 -5.96 -1.63 10.18
C ILE A 36 -6.00 -1.47 11.69
N TRP A 37 -7.18 -1.11 12.21
CA TRP A 37 -7.47 -1.12 13.62
C TRP A 37 -8.25 -2.37 13.99
N ARG A 38 -7.93 -2.96 15.14
CA ARG A 38 -8.59 -4.14 15.68
C ARG A 38 -9.14 -3.83 17.06
N CYS A 39 -10.39 -4.21 17.30
CA CYS A 39 -11.02 -4.05 18.61
C CYS A 39 -10.33 -4.94 19.64
N GLN A 40 -9.98 -4.38 20.80
CA GLN A 40 -9.38 -5.16 21.88
C GLN A 40 -10.37 -6.10 22.58
N SER A 41 -11.69 -5.88 22.41
CA SER A 41 -12.73 -6.67 23.07
C SER A 41 -13.35 -7.76 22.17
N CYS A 42 -13.69 -7.44 20.92
CA CYS A 42 -14.38 -8.37 20.02
C CYS A 42 -13.54 -8.76 18.77
N SER A 43 -12.29 -8.29 18.67
CA SER A 43 -11.40 -8.55 17.53
C SER A 43 -11.88 -8.08 16.15
N HIS A 44 -12.94 -7.27 16.09
CA HIS A 44 -13.43 -6.66 14.86
C HIS A 44 -12.32 -5.84 14.17
N PRO A 45 -11.97 -6.14 12.91
CA PRO A 45 -11.02 -5.35 12.14
C PRO A 45 -11.73 -4.23 11.36
N GLU A 46 -11.07 -3.08 11.25
CA GLU A 46 -11.53 -1.94 10.46
C GLU A 46 -10.35 -1.32 9.73
N CYS A 47 -10.48 -1.11 8.43
CA CYS A 47 -9.47 -0.47 7.59
C CYS A 47 -9.83 1.00 7.40
N ILE A 48 -8.87 1.88 7.65
CA ILE A 48 -9.04 3.33 7.60
C ILE A 48 -8.37 3.88 6.35
N GLY A 49 -9.12 4.62 5.53
CA GLY A 49 -8.63 5.14 4.25
C GLY A 49 -8.07 6.56 4.27
N SER A 50 -8.31 7.35 5.32
CA SER A 50 -7.82 8.74 5.40
C SER A 50 -7.70 9.28 6.83
N VAL A 51 -6.94 10.36 7.00
CA VAL A 51 -6.86 11.09 8.28
C VAL A 51 -8.23 11.66 8.66
N LYS A 52 -8.95 12.22 7.69
CA LYS A 52 -10.31 12.72 7.91
C LYS A 52 -11.26 11.62 8.36
N GLU A 53 -11.09 10.39 7.88
CA GLU A 53 -11.88 9.26 8.36
C GLU A 53 -11.59 8.95 9.84
N LEU A 54 -10.32 8.98 10.27
CA LEU A 54 -9.94 8.81 11.68
C LEU A 54 -10.58 9.87 12.57
N GLU A 55 -10.45 11.14 12.19
CA GLU A 55 -10.97 12.27 12.94
C GLU A 55 -12.48 12.20 13.15
N ASN A 56 -13.21 11.59 12.21
CA ASN A 56 -14.65 11.41 12.28
C ASN A 56 -15.09 10.17 13.09
N LYS A 57 -14.17 9.32 13.57
CA LYS A 57 -14.55 8.15 14.39
C LYS A 57 -15.01 8.60 15.79
N ALA A 58 -16.01 7.91 16.33
CA ALA A 58 -16.48 8.14 17.69
C ALA A 58 -15.35 7.90 18.71
N GLY A 59 -15.19 8.82 19.65
CA GLY A 59 -14.16 8.72 20.69
C GLY A 59 -12.73 8.74 20.14
N PHE A 60 -12.50 9.31 18.95
CA PHE A 60 -11.16 9.48 18.39
C PHE A 60 -10.25 10.29 19.32
N ALA A 61 -9.04 9.78 19.56
CA ALA A 61 -8.06 10.39 20.44
C ALA A 61 -6.62 9.99 20.06
N GLY A 62 -5.65 10.77 20.52
CA GLY A 62 -4.21 10.48 20.41
C GLY A 62 -3.49 11.23 19.29
N LEU A 63 -4.21 12.03 18.48
CA LEU A 63 -3.59 12.85 17.44
C LEU A 63 -2.66 13.89 18.07
N LYS A 64 -1.44 13.97 17.55
CA LYS A 64 -0.41 14.92 17.98
C LYS A 64 -0.09 15.87 16.83
N GLU A 65 0.19 17.12 17.17
CA GLU A 65 0.69 18.13 16.25
C GLU A 65 2.20 18.36 16.47
N PRO A 66 3.01 18.46 15.41
CA PRO A 66 2.64 18.35 13.99
C PRO A 66 2.20 16.92 13.62
N LEU A 67 1.26 16.81 12.67
CA LEU A 67 0.78 15.53 12.18
C LEU A 67 1.93 14.63 11.70
N ASP A 68 2.12 13.51 12.40
CA ASP A 68 3.02 12.43 11.99
C ASP A 68 2.30 11.09 12.13
N LEU A 69 2.12 10.41 10.99
CA LEU A 69 1.46 9.11 10.91
C LEU A 69 2.44 7.94 10.94
N HIS A 70 3.72 8.18 11.23
CA HIS A 70 4.68 7.11 11.45
C HIS A 70 4.55 6.51 12.84
N ARG A 71 5.12 5.31 13.00
CA ARG A 71 5.37 4.75 14.33
C ARG A 71 6.45 5.60 15.02
N PRO A 72 6.34 5.86 16.33
CA PRO A 72 5.36 5.30 17.26
C PRO A 72 4.03 6.07 17.34
N PHE A 73 3.93 7.26 16.75
CA PHE A 73 2.84 8.21 16.98
C PHE A 73 1.47 7.66 16.56
N VAL A 74 1.39 7.02 15.39
CA VAL A 74 0.13 6.43 14.89
C VAL A 74 -0.39 5.30 15.78
N ASP A 75 0.48 4.62 16.54
CA ASP A 75 0.10 3.52 17.43
C ASP A 75 -0.66 4.02 18.67
N GLU A 76 -0.59 5.32 18.96
CA GLU A 76 -1.35 5.97 20.03
C GLU A 76 -2.78 6.35 19.61
N LEU A 77 -3.08 6.35 18.30
CA LEU A 77 -4.40 6.70 17.77
C LEU A 77 -5.41 5.61 18.09
N THR A 78 -6.50 6.01 18.75
CA THR A 78 -7.56 5.10 19.17
C THR A 78 -8.94 5.71 18.96
N PHE A 79 -9.94 4.85 18.78
CA PHE A 79 -11.34 5.24 18.67
C PHE A 79 -12.25 4.12 19.20
N ASP A 80 -13.55 4.39 19.30
CA ASP A 80 -14.55 3.43 19.78
C ASP A 80 -14.96 2.46 18.68
N CYS A 81 -15.00 1.18 19.02
CA CYS A 81 -15.40 0.12 18.10
C CYS A 81 -16.88 0.27 17.74
N PRO A 82 -17.23 0.32 16.44
CA PRO A 82 -18.61 0.49 16.01
C PRO A 82 -19.52 -0.71 16.35
N GLN A 83 -18.93 -1.88 16.65
CA GLN A 83 -19.67 -3.12 16.93
C GLN A 83 -20.01 -3.31 18.41
N CYS A 84 -19.12 -2.93 19.33
CA CYS A 84 -19.28 -3.24 20.76
C CYS A 84 -18.91 -2.08 21.70
N GLY A 85 -18.48 -0.93 21.18
CA GLY A 85 -18.04 0.22 21.99
C GLY A 85 -16.68 0.04 22.68
N GLY A 86 -16.02 -1.12 22.55
CA GLY A 86 -14.65 -1.31 23.07
C GLY A 86 -13.61 -0.47 22.32
N ARG A 87 -12.40 -0.32 22.85
CA ARG A 87 -11.36 0.49 22.18
C ARG A 87 -10.71 -0.23 20.99
N MET A 88 -10.54 0.49 19.91
CA MET A 88 -9.84 0.08 18.69
C MET A 88 -8.38 0.52 18.77
N ARG A 89 -7.44 -0.39 18.43
CA ARG A 89 -6.00 -0.08 18.31
C ARG A 89 -5.47 -0.59 16.98
N ARG A 90 -4.52 0.13 16.40
CA ARG A 90 -3.85 -0.30 15.17
C ARG A 90 -3.10 -1.62 15.41
N VAL A 91 -3.07 -2.48 14.40
CA VAL A 91 -2.15 -3.63 14.38
C VAL A 91 -0.70 -3.12 14.31
N ALA A 92 0.30 -3.89 14.75
CA ALA A 92 1.67 -3.37 14.92
C ALA A 92 2.45 -3.31 13.59
N GLU A 93 2.04 -4.10 12.61
CA GLU A 93 2.71 -4.34 11.35
C GLU A 93 2.79 -3.09 10.47
N VAL A 94 3.85 -3.01 9.68
CA VAL A 94 4.02 -2.03 8.60
C VAL A 94 3.91 -2.72 7.24
N ILE A 95 3.78 -1.92 6.20
CA ILE A 95 3.62 -2.37 4.82
C ILE A 95 4.98 -2.73 4.20
N ASP A 96 4.98 -3.67 3.27
CA ASP A 96 6.14 -3.99 2.42
C ASP A 96 6.56 -2.80 1.54
N CYS A 97 7.85 -2.45 1.52
CA CYS A 97 8.34 -1.26 0.79
C CYS A 97 8.14 -1.34 -0.73
N TRP A 98 7.97 -2.54 -1.28
CA TRP A 98 7.60 -2.72 -2.69
C TRP A 98 6.20 -2.20 -3.00
N PHE A 99 5.30 -2.16 -2.01
CA PHE A 99 4.01 -1.52 -2.16
C PHE A 99 4.14 0.00 -2.21
N ASP A 100 4.94 0.61 -1.33
CA ASP A 100 5.17 2.06 -1.36
C ASP A 100 5.71 2.50 -2.73
N SER A 101 6.71 1.79 -3.24
CA SER A 101 7.29 2.06 -4.57
C SER A 101 6.32 1.74 -5.71
N GLY A 102 5.52 0.68 -5.62
CA GLY A 102 4.53 0.34 -6.63
C GLY A 102 3.31 1.29 -6.65
N ALA A 103 2.97 1.90 -5.51
CA ALA A 103 1.91 2.90 -5.39
C ALA A 103 2.36 4.30 -5.85
N MET A 104 3.66 4.51 -6.09
CA MET A 104 4.25 5.77 -6.54
C MET A 104 3.47 6.49 -7.66
N PRO A 105 2.98 5.82 -8.72
CA PRO A 105 2.27 6.51 -9.82
C PRO A 105 1.06 7.32 -9.37
N ILE A 106 0.40 6.91 -8.28
CA ILE A 106 -0.79 7.59 -7.72
C ILE A 106 -0.46 8.37 -6.44
N ALA A 107 0.36 7.81 -5.56
CA ALA A 107 0.64 8.37 -4.25
C ALA A 107 1.40 9.71 -4.35
N GLN A 108 2.28 9.87 -5.35
CA GLN A 108 3.02 11.12 -5.57
C GLN A 108 2.11 12.33 -5.85
N TRP A 109 0.89 12.08 -6.33
CA TRP A 109 -0.10 13.10 -6.69
C TRP A 109 -1.21 13.24 -5.66
N HIS A 110 -1.08 12.60 -4.49
CA HIS A 110 -2.10 12.58 -3.45
C HIS A 110 -3.47 12.07 -3.94
N TYR A 111 -3.50 11.27 -5.02
CA TYR A 111 -4.71 10.60 -5.49
C TYR A 111 -5.13 9.56 -4.44
N PRO A 112 -6.43 9.46 -4.08
CA PRO A 112 -7.60 10.05 -4.73
C PRO A 112 -8.12 11.36 -4.09
N PHE A 113 -7.34 12.02 -3.22
CA PHE A 113 -7.79 13.23 -2.53
C PHE A 113 -7.57 14.50 -3.36
N GLU A 114 -6.55 14.47 -4.23
CA GLU A 114 -6.24 15.52 -5.19
C GLU A 114 -5.91 14.91 -6.56
N ASN A 115 -5.80 15.77 -7.57
CA ASN A 115 -5.42 15.39 -8.94
C ASN A 115 -6.38 14.38 -9.61
N ASP A 116 -7.69 14.61 -9.51
CA ASP A 116 -8.73 13.73 -10.09
C ASP A 116 -8.58 13.46 -11.60
N SER A 117 -7.86 14.34 -12.32
CA SER A 117 -7.57 14.18 -13.75
C SER A 117 -6.44 13.18 -14.05
N LEU A 118 -5.71 12.68 -13.03
CA LEU A 118 -4.51 11.87 -13.17
C LEU A 118 -4.65 10.69 -14.15
N LEU A 119 -5.79 10.01 -14.13
CA LEU A 119 -6.05 8.84 -14.99
C LEU A 119 -6.43 9.19 -16.44
N LYS A 120 -6.61 10.48 -16.74
CA LYS A 120 -7.14 11.02 -18.01
C LYS A 120 -6.20 12.02 -18.68
N ASP A 121 -5.32 12.69 -17.92
CA ASP A 121 -4.48 13.78 -18.41
C ASP A 121 -3.12 13.34 -18.97
N GLY A 122 -2.90 12.03 -19.09
CA GLY A 122 -1.71 11.44 -19.71
C GLY A 122 -0.55 11.16 -18.75
N ARG A 123 -0.67 11.52 -17.46
CA ARG A 123 0.33 11.14 -16.45
C ARG A 123 0.27 9.68 -16.05
N PHE A 124 -0.89 9.02 -16.20
CA PHE A 124 -1.06 7.59 -15.98
C PHE A 124 -1.94 6.94 -17.07
N PRO A 125 -1.50 5.84 -17.70
CA PRO A 125 -0.24 5.11 -17.49
C PRO A 125 0.97 5.84 -18.08
N ALA A 126 2.16 5.59 -17.55
CA ALA A 126 3.41 6.15 -18.07
C ALA A 126 3.81 5.50 -19.40
N ASP A 127 4.42 6.28 -20.30
CA ASP A 127 4.86 5.79 -21.62
C ASP A 127 6.12 4.92 -21.58
N TYR A 128 7.01 5.17 -20.61
CA TYR A 128 8.30 4.48 -20.54
C TYR A 128 8.87 4.46 -19.11
N ILE A 129 9.44 3.31 -18.73
CA ILE A 129 10.24 3.12 -17.52
C ILE A 129 11.48 2.30 -17.88
N CYS A 130 12.61 2.59 -17.22
CA CYS A 130 13.88 1.89 -17.48
C CYS A 130 14.66 1.72 -16.19
N GLU A 131 14.77 0.47 -15.75
CA GLU A 131 15.55 0.07 -14.59
C GLU A 131 16.33 -1.22 -14.90
N ALA A 132 17.23 -1.59 -13.99
CA ALA A 132 18.01 -2.81 -14.12
C ALA A 132 17.14 -4.09 -14.02
N VAL A 133 17.67 -5.19 -14.55
CA VAL A 133 16.95 -6.47 -14.73
C VAL A 133 16.42 -7.07 -13.41
N ASP A 134 17.05 -6.77 -12.28
CA ASP A 134 16.62 -7.19 -10.95
C ASP A 134 15.23 -6.65 -10.58
N GLN A 135 14.80 -5.53 -11.17
CA GLN A 135 13.47 -4.95 -10.95
C GLN A 135 12.32 -5.79 -11.48
N THR A 136 12.60 -6.81 -12.32
CA THR A 136 11.60 -7.83 -12.69
C THR A 136 11.07 -8.62 -11.49
N ARG A 137 11.77 -8.60 -10.35
CA ARG A 137 11.30 -9.19 -9.07
C ARG A 137 11.00 -8.15 -8.00
N GLY A 138 11.09 -6.87 -8.32
CA GLY A 138 10.83 -5.75 -7.42
C GLY A 138 9.79 -4.81 -8.03
N TRP A 139 10.24 -3.61 -8.40
CA TRP A 139 9.36 -2.49 -8.75
C TRP A 139 8.45 -2.76 -9.95
N PHE A 140 8.94 -3.42 -11.00
CA PHE A 140 8.11 -3.73 -12.17
C PHE A 140 6.93 -4.65 -11.81
N TYR A 141 7.16 -5.59 -10.89
CA TYR A 141 6.09 -6.48 -10.41
C TYR A 141 5.06 -5.70 -9.58
N SER A 142 5.50 -4.87 -8.63
CA SER A 142 4.57 -4.14 -7.77
C SER A 142 3.77 -3.07 -8.51
N LEU A 143 4.39 -2.36 -9.46
CA LEU A 143 3.71 -1.44 -10.37
C LEU A 143 2.58 -2.15 -11.12
N HIS A 144 2.90 -3.29 -11.75
CA HIS A 144 1.94 -4.05 -12.54
C HIS A 144 0.80 -4.60 -11.66
N ALA A 145 1.14 -5.22 -10.53
CA ALA A 145 0.15 -5.78 -9.61
C ALA A 145 -0.83 -4.70 -9.09
N ILE A 146 -0.32 -3.56 -8.61
CA ILE A 146 -1.17 -2.50 -8.06
C ILE A 146 -2.02 -1.85 -9.16
N SER A 147 -1.44 -1.57 -10.33
CA SER A 147 -2.18 -1.01 -11.47
C SER A 147 -3.34 -1.91 -11.90
N THR A 148 -3.08 -3.22 -12.01
CA THR A 148 -4.11 -4.19 -12.40
C THR A 148 -5.19 -4.33 -11.32
N LEU A 149 -4.82 -4.40 -10.04
CA LEU A 149 -5.79 -4.54 -8.94
C LEU A 149 -6.68 -3.30 -8.75
N LEU A 150 -6.13 -2.09 -8.89
CA LEU A 150 -6.87 -0.85 -8.64
C LEU A 150 -7.58 -0.30 -9.88
N PHE A 151 -6.99 -0.46 -11.06
CA PHE A 151 -7.44 0.23 -12.28
C PHE A 151 -7.69 -0.71 -13.47
N ASN A 152 -7.37 -2.00 -13.34
CA ASN A 152 -7.44 -2.98 -14.42
C ASN A 152 -6.65 -2.50 -15.67
N ARG A 153 -5.45 -1.97 -15.44
CA ARG A 153 -4.49 -1.49 -16.44
C ARG A 153 -3.11 -2.08 -16.22
#